data_AF-A0A2V3HN56-F1
#
_entry.id   AF-A0A2V3HN56-F1
#
_cell.length_a   1.000
_cell.length_b   1.000
_cell.length_c   1.000
_cell.angle_alpha   90.00
_cell.angle_beta   90.00
_cell.angle_gamma   90.00
#
_symmetry.space_group_name_H-M   'P 1'
#
loop_
_entity.id
_entity.type
_entity.pdbx_description
1 polymer ?
#
loop_
_entity_poly.entity_id
_entity_poly.type
_entity_poly.pdbx_seq_one_letter_code
_entity_poly.pdbx_strand_id
1 'polypeptide(L)'
;MMTTRIASRARLLALLMALMFAPLAPAMIGVEEAPSSSLEPAADLSELLDMEQWSAAARVGATSWLHVTADEDGNTGKWTSTAITDDDDIWVAYYGAANRDLKVAHWNGWAWTIDTVYSFGDIGKYTEIEIDSAGNPRIASFDVTNLVLRIPRYDGS
;
A
#
# COMPACT_ATOMS: atom_id res chain seq x y z
N MET A 1 -5.68 24.01 31.76
CA MET A 1 -4.53 23.24 32.26
C MET A 1 -5.02 21.83 32.51
N MET A 2 -4.83 20.94 31.54
CA MET A 2 -5.29 19.55 31.58
C MET A 2 -4.13 18.71 31.08
N THR A 3 -3.46 18.06 32.03
CA THR A 3 -2.27 17.24 31.79
C THR A 3 -2.71 15.79 31.91
N THR A 4 -2.80 15.07 30.79
CA THR A 4 -2.99 13.62 30.83
C THR A 4 -1.77 12.95 30.20
N ARG A 5 -1.12 12.14 31.04
CA ARG A 5 0.21 11.57 30.87
C ARG A 5 0.21 10.46 29.81
N ILE A 6 1.16 10.53 28.89
CA ILE A 6 1.54 9.43 27.99
C ILE A 6 2.17 8.33 28.85
N ALA A 7 1.52 7.17 28.92
CA ALA A 7 2.07 5.98 29.55
C ALA A 7 2.71 5.08 28.50
N SER A 8 4.01 4.88 28.65
CA SER A 8 4.91 4.01 27.91
C SER A 8 4.46 2.55 27.86
N ARG A 9 4.67 1.86 26.73
CA ARG A 9 4.91 0.41 26.70
C ARG A 9 6.01 0.02 25.70
N ALA A 10 7.24 0.33 26.08
CA ALA A 10 8.42 -0.36 25.57
C ALA A 10 8.48 -1.76 26.20
N ARG A 11 7.87 -2.75 25.55
CA ARG A 11 8.08 -4.18 25.84
C ARG A 11 7.95 -5.00 24.55
N LEU A 12 8.87 -4.81 23.60
CA LEU A 12 8.98 -5.76 22.48
C LEU A 12 10.42 -6.06 22.04
N LEU A 13 11.44 -5.65 22.81
CA LEU A 13 12.84 -5.93 22.48
C LEU A 13 13.52 -6.98 23.37
N ALA A 14 12.78 -7.62 24.28
CA ALA A 14 13.35 -8.62 25.20
C ALA A 14 13.22 -10.08 24.71
N LEU A 15 12.50 -10.35 23.62
CA LEU A 15 12.23 -11.74 23.19
C LEU A 15 13.22 -12.27 22.13
N LEU A 16 14.04 -11.42 21.50
CA LEU A 16 14.95 -11.86 20.44
C LEU A 16 16.41 -12.12 20.89
N MET A 17 16.75 -11.90 22.17
CA MET A 17 18.13 -12.12 22.70
C MET A 17 18.28 -13.36 23.60
N ALA A 18 17.26 -14.22 23.71
CA ALA A 18 17.32 -15.42 24.56
C ALA A 18 17.68 -16.72 23.81
N LEU A 19 18.00 -16.68 22.51
CA LEU A 19 18.28 -17.88 21.71
C LEU A 19 19.76 -18.16 21.41
N MET A 20 20.70 -17.40 21.98
CA MET A 20 22.14 -17.68 21.82
C MET A 20 22.78 -17.87 23.20
N PHE A 21 23.33 -19.06 23.44
CA PHE A 21 23.99 -19.56 24.66
C PHE A 21 23.11 -20.23 25.72
N ALA A 22 22.91 -21.54 25.58
CA ALA A 22 22.85 -22.44 26.73
C ALA A 22 23.67 -23.72 26.43
N PRO A 23 24.60 -24.16 27.29
CA PRO A 23 25.44 -25.34 27.08
C PRO A 23 24.71 -26.65 27.45
N LEU A 24 25.09 -27.75 26.79
CA LEU A 24 24.67 -29.13 27.12
C LEU A 24 25.09 -29.49 28.56
N ALA A 25 24.13 -29.93 29.39
CA ALA A 25 24.40 -30.61 30.66
C ALA A 25 23.85 -32.05 30.64
N PRO A 26 24.58 -33.06 31.16
CA PRO A 26 24.17 -34.45 31.13
C PRO A 26 23.22 -34.84 32.29
N ALA A 27 22.47 -35.92 32.04
CA ALA A 27 21.33 -36.44 32.79
C ALA A 27 21.57 -36.67 34.30
N MET A 28 20.59 -36.28 35.12
CA MET A 28 20.34 -36.83 36.45
C MET A 28 18.83 -36.92 36.73
N ILE A 29 18.48 -38.06 37.33
CA ILE A 29 17.17 -38.62 37.67
C ILE A 29 16.46 -37.84 38.78
N GLY A 30 15.14 -37.65 38.68
CA GLY A 30 14.26 -37.15 39.76
C GLY A 30 12.97 -36.52 39.22
N VAL A 31 11.82 -37.02 39.68
CA VAL A 31 10.46 -36.74 39.17
C VAL A 31 10.00 -35.32 39.49
N GLU A 32 9.54 -34.57 38.48
CA GLU A 32 8.64 -33.41 38.66
C GLU A 32 7.53 -33.50 37.62
N GLU A 33 6.29 -33.61 38.08
CA GLU A 33 5.10 -33.66 37.22
C GLU A 33 5.04 -32.41 36.32
N ALA A 34 4.81 -32.60 35.03
CA ALA A 34 4.51 -31.51 34.13
C ALA A 34 3.21 -30.81 34.58
N PRO A 35 3.18 -29.48 34.77
CA PRO A 35 1.92 -28.80 35.05
C PRO A 35 0.95 -29.00 33.90
N SER A 36 -0.24 -29.50 34.25
CA SER A 36 -1.37 -29.72 33.36
C SER A 36 -1.71 -28.47 32.57
N SER A 37 -1.93 -28.67 31.27
CA SER A 37 -2.39 -27.69 30.29
C SER A 37 -3.47 -26.73 30.81
N SER A 38 -3.12 -25.45 30.93
CA SER A 38 -4.04 -24.37 30.59
C SER A 38 -3.54 -23.77 29.29
N LEU A 39 -3.94 -24.39 28.18
CA LEU A 39 -3.87 -23.72 26.89
C LEU A 39 -4.82 -22.54 27.00
N GLU A 40 -4.29 -21.32 27.02
CA GLU A 40 -5.11 -20.13 26.90
C GLU A 40 -6.01 -20.29 25.66
N PRO A 41 -7.31 -20.01 25.74
CA PRO A 41 -8.16 -20.03 24.56
C PRO A 41 -7.51 -19.10 23.54
N ALA A 42 -7.22 -19.66 22.35
CA ALA A 42 -6.57 -18.96 21.25
C ALA A 42 -7.14 -17.53 21.19
N ALA A 43 -6.24 -16.56 21.29
CA ALA A 43 -6.57 -15.15 21.15
C ALA A 43 -7.58 -14.99 20.01
N ASP A 44 -8.68 -14.31 20.34
CA ASP A 44 -9.73 -13.98 19.41
C ASP A 44 -9.08 -13.43 18.12
N LEU A 45 -9.24 -14.18 17.02
CA LEU A 45 -8.63 -13.86 15.73
C LEU A 45 -9.27 -12.58 15.13
N SER A 46 -10.22 -11.95 15.82
CA SER A 46 -10.70 -10.60 15.52
C SER A 46 -9.62 -9.52 15.61
N GLU A 47 -8.63 -9.66 16.51
CA GLU A 47 -7.46 -8.75 16.56
C GLU A 47 -6.49 -8.97 15.39
N LEU A 48 -6.52 -10.15 14.75
CA LEU A 48 -5.68 -10.46 13.58
C LEU A 48 -6.34 -10.08 12.25
N LEU A 49 -7.60 -9.62 12.27
CA LEU A 49 -8.26 -9.05 11.09
C LEU A 49 -7.81 -7.63 10.77
N ASP A 50 -7.00 -7.00 11.62
CA ASP A 50 -6.38 -5.68 11.35
C ASP A 50 -5.17 -5.77 10.40
N MET A 51 -5.07 -6.84 9.61
CA MET A 51 -4.10 -6.92 8.50
C MET A 51 -4.40 -5.89 7.40
N GLU A 52 -5.62 -5.35 7.36
CA GLU A 52 -6.01 -4.20 6.51
C GLU A 52 -5.60 -2.85 7.11
N GLN A 53 -5.45 -2.76 8.44
CA GLN A 53 -5.11 -1.51 9.14
C GLN A 53 -3.61 -1.20 9.12
N TRP A 54 -2.77 -2.21 8.87
CA TRP A 54 -1.31 -2.05 8.80
C TRP A 54 -0.82 -1.26 7.57
N SER A 55 -1.62 -1.12 6.51
CA SER A 55 -1.17 -0.41 5.29
C SER A 55 -1.12 1.11 5.46
N ALA A 56 -2.04 1.69 6.24
CA ALA A 56 -2.09 3.13 6.46
C ALA A 56 -1.07 3.59 7.51
N ALA A 57 -0.95 2.88 8.64
CA ALA A 57 -0.02 3.23 9.72
C ALA A 57 1.47 2.99 9.35
N ALA A 58 1.76 1.99 8.51
CA ALA A 58 3.12 1.75 8.03
C ALA A 58 3.64 2.86 7.11
N ARG A 59 2.77 3.62 6.44
CA ARG A 59 3.15 4.69 5.49
C ARG A 59 3.70 5.95 6.17
N VAL A 60 3.22 6.28 7.37
CA VAL A 60 3.66 7.47 8.12
C VAL A 60 5.02 7.24 8.83
N GLY A 61 5.51 5.99 8.87
CA GLY A 61 6.76 5.60 9.53
C GLY A 61 7.67 4.70 8.69
N ALA A 62 7.48 4.63 7.37
CA ALA A 62 8.24 3.74 6.51
C ALA A 62 9.73 4.13 6.53
N THR A 63 10.58 3.24 7.06
CA THR A 63 12.04 3.37 7.04
C THR A 63 12.68 2.71 5.81
N SER A 64 11.86 2.15 4.92
CA SER A 64 12.29 1.43 3.72
C SER A 64 11.28 1.60 2.58
N TRP A 65 11.75 1.35 1.35
CA TRP A 65 10.92 1.38 0.15
C TRP A 65 9.91 0.23 0.15
N LEU A 66 8.62 0.56 0.20
CA LEU A 66 7.53 -0.39 -0.01
C LEU A 66 7.28 -0.55 -1.51
N HIS A 67 7.17 -1.81 -1.95
CA HIS A 67 6.84 -2.14 -3.34
C HIS A 67 5.39 -2.64 -3.39
N VAL A 68 4.59 -2.01 -4.24
CA VAL A 68 3.21 -2.44 -4.54
C VAL A 68 3.00 -2.36 -6.05
N THR A 69 2.26 -3.32 -6.59
CA THR A 69 1.88 -3.34 -8.01
C THR A 69 0.43 -2.88 -8.13
N ALA A 70 0.19 -1.81 -8.90
CA ALA A 70 -1.16 -1.30 -9.12
C ALA A 70 -1.87 -1.98 -10.31
N ASP A 71 -1.14 -2.22 -11.40
CA ASP A 71 -1.64 -2.80 -12.65
C ASP A 71 -0.73 -3.98 -13.07
N GLU A 72 -1.33 -5.16 -13.22
CA GLU A 72 -0.64 -6.43 -13.52
C GLU A 72 -0.82 -6.89 -14.98
N ASP A 73 -1.46 -6.10 -15.86
CA ASP A 73 -1.79 -6.48 -17.23
C ASP A 73 -0.57 -6.79 -18.13
N GLY A 74 0.64 -6.48 -17.65
CA GLY A 74 1.89 -6.66 -18.39
C GLY A 74 2.11 -5.58 -19.46
N ASN A 75 3.36 -5.15 -19.64
CA ASN A 75 3.72 -4.03 -20.55
C ASN A 75 2.86 -2.77 -20.29
N THR A 76 2.78 -2.37 -19.03
CA THR A 76 2.01 -1.21 -18.54
C THR A 76 2.94 -0.18 -17.89
N GLY A 77 2.43 0.98 -17.51
CA GLY A 77 3.17 1.99 -16.71
C GLY A 77 4.21 2.82 -17.46
N LYS A 78 4.12 2.97 -18.79
CA LYS A 78 5.03 3.87 -19.54
C LYS A 78 4.54 5.32 -19.47
N TRP A 79 5.47 6.26 -19.57
CA TRP A 79 5.19 7.69 -19.56
C TRP A 79 4.30 8.14 -18.39
N THR A 80 4.57 7.58 -17.21
CA THR A 80 3.79 7.80 -16.00
C THR A 80 3.90 9.21 -15.44
N SER A 81 2.79 9.70 -14.88
CA SER A 81 2.71 10.88 -14.02
C SER A 81 1.85 10.57 -12.79
N THR A 82 2.05 11.29 -11.69
CA THR A 82 1.37 11.05 -10.40
C THR A 82 0.92 12.35 -9.77
N ALA A 83 -0.25 12.34 -9.13
CA ALA A 83 -0.74 13.41 -8.26
C ALA A 83 -1.46 12.82 -7.05
N ILE A 84 -1.55 13.61 -5.97
CA ILE A 84 -2.13 13.20 -4.69
C ILE A 84 -3.17 14.25 -4.29
N THR A 85 -4.33 13.82 -3.79
CA THR A 85 -5.37 14.71 -3.27
C THR A 85 -5.08 15.11 -1.81
N ASP A 86 -5.80 16.09 -1.27
CA ASP A 86 -5.69 16.45 0.16
C ASP A 86 -6.15 15.33 1.11
N ASP A 87 -6.93 14.36 0.61
CA ASP A 87 -7.42 13.19 1.34
C ASP A 87 -6.48 11.96 1.21
N ASP A 88 -5.26 12.15 0.72
CA ASP A 88 -4.24 11.11 0.46
C ASP A 88 -4.61 10.09 -0.64
N ASP A 89 -5.61 10.38 -1.48
CA ASP A 89 -5.88 9.56 -2.67
C ASP A 89 -4.76 9.76 -3.70
N ILE A 90 -4.25 8.67 -4.26
CA ILE A 90 -3.14 8.71 -5.22
C ILE A 90 -3.67 8.41 -6.61
N TRP A 91 -3.43 9.31 -7.55
CA TRP A 91 -3.76 9.15 -8.95
C TRP A 91 -2.48 9.01 -9.77
N VAL A 92 -2.41 7.96 -10.58
CA VAL A 92 -1.27 7.68 -11.47
C VAL A 92 -1.78 7.53 -12.88
N ALA A 93 -1.49 8.48 -13.76
CA ALA A 93 -1.80 8.37 -15.19
C ALA A 93 -0.62 7.71 -15.92
N TYR A 94 -0.91 6.83 -16.87
CA TYR A 94 0.13 6.10 -17.58
C TYR A 94 -0.39 5.52 -18.91
N TYR A 95 0.57 5.09 -19.73
CA TYR A 95 0.32 4.38 -20.97
C TYR A 95 0.36 2.86 -20.76
N GLY A 96 -0.78 2.21 -21.04
CA GLY A 96 -0.90 0.77 -21.10
C GLY A 96 -0.42 0.24 -22.45
N ALA A 97 0.85 -0.12 -22.59
CA ALA A 97 1.46 -0.46 -23.88
C ALA A 97 0.99 -1.78 -24.50
N ALA A 98 0.33 -2.66 -23.75
CA ALA A 98 -0.35 -3.83 -24.29
C ALA A 98 -1.46 -3.43 -25.28
N ASN A 99 -2.28 -2.44 -24.91
CA ASN A 99 -3.44 -2.01 -25.71
C ASN A 99 -3.21 -0.67 -26.42
N ARG A 100 -2.18 0.08 -25.98
CA ARG A 100 -1.82 1.44 -26.39
C ARG A 100 -2.83 2.49 -25.90
N ASP A 101 -3.36 2.23 -24.72
CA ASP A 101 -4.40 3.02 -24.08
C ASP A 101 -3.82 4.01 -23.07
N LEU A 102 -4.52 5.13 -22.87
CA LEU A 102 -4.34 5.97 -21.70
C LEU A 102 -5.14 5.35 -20.54
N LYS A 103 -4.43 4.94 -19.48
CA LYS A 103 -4.99 4.36 -18.27
C LYS A 103 -4.69 5.25 -17.07
N VAL A 104 -5.49 5.08 -16.02
CA VAL A 104 -5.26 5.70 -14.72
C VAL A 104 -5.39 4.64 -13.62
N ALA A 105 -4.49 4.68 -12.65
CA ALA A 105 -4.58 3.92 -11.42
C ALA A 105 -4.93 4.88 -10.28
N HIS A 106 -5.91 4.50 -9.46
CA HIS A 106 -6.36 5.28 -8.33
C HIS A 106 -6.29 4.45 -7.05
N TRP A 107 -5.54 4.95 -6.06
CA TRP A 107 -5.49 4.41 -4.71
C TRP A 107 -6.40 5.22 -3.80
N ASN A 108 -7.43 4.57 -3.25
CA ASN A 108 -8.44 5.20 -2.39
C ASN A 108 -8.20 5.02 -0.88
N GLY A 109 -6.95 4.73 -0.49
CA GLY A 109 -6.61 4.36 0.88
C GLY A 109 -6.61 2.86 1.17
N TRP A 110 -7.33 2.05 0.39
CA TRP A 110 -7.55 0.61 0.65
C TRP A 110 -7.11 -0.30 -0.50
N ALA A 111 -7.41 0.10 -1.74
CA ALA A 111 -7.14 -0.68 -2.93
C ALA A 111 -6.76 0.21 -4.12
N TRP A 112 -6.01 -0.38 -5.05
CA TRP A 112 -5.83 0.19 -6.38
C TRP A 112 -7.03 -0.17 -7.26
N THR A 113 -7.52 0.83 -7.98
CA THR A 113 -8.53 0.68 -9.05
C THR A 113 -7.91 1.18 -10.35
N ILE A 114 -8.21 0.50 -11.46
CA ILE A 114 -7.64 0.81 -12.77
C ILE A 114 -8.76 1.13 -13.75
N ASP A 115 -8.67 2.29 -14.39
CA ASP A 115 -9.60 2.72 -15.42
C ASP A 115 -8.89 3.01 -16.74
N THR A 116 -9.55 2.64 -17.83
CA THR A 116 -9.14 3.07 -19.18
C THR A 116 -9.80 4.41 -19.49
N VAL A 117 -9.01 5.48 -19.48
CA VAL A 117 -9.46 6.85 -19.77
C VAL A 117 -9.78 6.99 -21.26
N TYR A 118 -8.96 6.37 -22.12
CA TYR A 118 -9.15 6.43 -23.56
C TYR A 118 -8.44 5.27 -24.28
N SER A 119 -9.13 4.58 -25.20
CA SER A 119 -8.64 3.38 -25.89
C SER A 119 -8.65 3.45 -27.43
N PHE A 120 -9.09 4.56 -28.03
CA PHE A 120 -9.14 4.66 -29.49
C PHE A 120 -7.80 5.10 -30.08
N GLY A 121 -6.89 4.16 -30.32
CA GLY A 121 -5.62 4.38 -31.04
C GLY A 121 -4.37 4.09 -30.21
N ASP A 122 -3.36 4.94 -30.36
CA ASP A 122 -2.12 5.01 -29.58
C ASP A 122 -2.12 6.37 -28.87
N ILE A 123 -2.62 6.37 -27.64
CA ILE A 123 -2.78 7.56 -26.79
C ILE A 123 -2.19 7.31 -25.41
N GLY A 124 -1.68 8.36 -24.79
CA GLY A 124 -1.18 8.32 -23.41
C GLY A 124 0.32 8.47 -23.32
N LYS A 125 1.00 8.90 -24.39
CA LYS A 125 2.42 9.23 -24.31
C LYS A 125 2.62 10.57 -23.63
N TYR A 126 3.69 10.68 -22.86
CA TYR A 126 4.08 11.89 -22.13
C TYR A 126 2.94 12.40 -21.24
N THR A 127 2.42 11.55 -20.35
CA THR A 127 1.30 11.96 -19.49
C THR A 127 1.74 13.00 -18.47
N GLU A 128 0.84 13.91 -18.16
CA GLU A 128 0.90 14.81 -17.01
C GLU A 128 -0.47 14.78 -16.33
N ILE A 129 -0.51 14.64 -15.01
CA ILE A 129 -1.75 14.62 -14.22
C ILE A 129 -1.70 15.70 -13.14
N GLU A 130 -2.80 16.44 -13.00
CA GLU A 130 -3.01 17.39 -11.91
C GLU A 130 -4.39 17.15 -11.26
N ILE A 131 -4.50 17.49 -9.99
CA ILE A 131 -5.76 17.44 -9.22
C ILE A 131 -6.32 18.86 -9.13
N ASP A 132 -7.60 19.04 -9.43
CA ASP A 132 -8.27 20.32 -9.23
C ASP A 132 -8.80 20.50 -7.81
N SER A 133 -9.32 21.69 -7.49
CA SER A 133 -9.78 22.03 -6.13
C SER A 133 -10.95 21.19 -5.63
N ALA A 134 -11.58 20.38 -6.49
CA ALA A 134 -12.65 19.47 -6.12
C ALA A 134 -12.14 18.01 -5.98
N GLY A 135 -10.83 17.79 -6.03
CA GLY A 135 -10.22 16.47 -5.91
C GLY A 135 -10.22 15.68 -7.23
N ASN A 136 -10.59 16.30 -8.36
CA ASN A 136 -10.72 15.58 -9.62
C ASN A 136 -9.45 15.63 -10.48
N PRO A 137 -9.01 14.50 -11.05
CA PRO A 137 -7.85 14.46 -11.93
C PRO A 137 -8.14 15.05 -13.32
N ARG A 138 -7.12 15.73 -13.86
CA ARG A 138 -7.01 16.18 -15.26
C ARG A 138 -5.73 15.63 -15.82
N ILE A 139 -5.80 14.99 -16.98
CA ILE A 139 -4.65 14.32 -17.58
C ILE A 139 -4.37 14.96 -18.94
N ALA A 140 -3.19 15.53 -19.12
CA ALA A 140 -2.69 15.91 -20.44
C ALA A 140 -1.89 14.75 -21.02
N SER A 141 -2.10 14.44 -22.31
CA SER A 141 -1.39 13.35 -22.99
C SER A 141 -1.29 13.58 -24.49
N PHE A 142 -0.24 13.04 -25.10
CA PHE A 142 -0.09 13.03 -26.55
C PHE A 142 -0.82 11.82 -27.16
N ASP A 143 -1.74 12.11 -28.08
CA ASP A 143 -2.31 11.13 -28.98
C ASP A 143 -1.48 11.06 -30.26
N VAL A 144 -0.78 9.94 -30.42
CA VAL A 144 0.09 9.67 -31.55
C VAL A 144 -0.72 9.35 -32.81
N THR A 145 -1.90 8.79 -32.66
CA THR A 145 -2.77 8.41 -33.79
C THR A 145 -3.29 9.64 -34.51
N ASN A 146 -3.73 10.65 -33.75
CA ASN A 146 -4.27 11.89 -34.32
C ASN A 146 -3.28 13.06 -34.31
N LEU A 147 -2.09 12.89 -33.72
CA LEU A 147 -1.06 13.91 -33.57
C LEU A 147 -1.56 15.16 -32.82
N VAL A 148 -2.32 14.96 -31.74
CA VAL A 148 -2.91 16.03 -30.94
C VAL A 148 -2.62 15.87 -29.46
N LEU A 149 -2.67 16.99 -28.72
CA LEU A 149 -2.76 17.00 -27.26
C LEU A 149 -4.21 16.71 -26.84
N ARG A 150 -4.41 15.73 -25.96
CA ARG A 150 -5.69 15.47 -25.30
C ARG A 150 -5.62 15.83 -23.83
N ILE A 151 -6.70 16.41 -23.31
CA ILE A 151 -6.85 16.79 -21.90
C ILE A 151 -8.16 16.21 -21.33
N PRO A 152 -8.28 14.88 -21.17
CA PRO A 152 -9.40 14.30 -20.43
C PRO A 152 -9.45 14.80 -18.98
N ARG A 153 -10.68 14.92 -18.47
CA ARG A 153 -10.99 15.26 -17.08
C ARG A 153 -11.91 14.20 -16.52
N TYR A 154 -11.73 13.87 -15.25
CA TYR A 154 -12.72 13.15 -14.48
C TYR A 154 -13.61 14.16 -13.75
N ASP A 155 -14.91 13.89 -13.61
CA ASP A 155 -15.84 14.75 -12.87
C ASP A 155 -16.65 13.98 -11.79
N GLY A 156 -16.27 12.73 -11.53
CA GLY A 156 -16.89 11.90 -10.50
C GLY A 156 -18.10 11.08 -10.95
N SER A 157 -18.45 11.07 -12.25
CA SER A 157 -19.59 10.29 -12.79
C SER A 157 -19.37 9.67 -14.16
#